data_AF-A0A4Q7V2H9-F1
#
_entry.id   AF-A0A4Q7V2H9-F1
#
_cell.length_a   1.000
_cell.length_b   1.000
_cell.length_c   1.000
_cell.angle_alpha   90.00
_cell.angle_beta   90.00
_cell.angle_gamma   90.00
#
_symmetry.space_group_name_H-M   'P 1'
#
loop_
_entity.id
_entity.type
_entity.pdbx_description
1 polymer ?
#
loop_
_entity_poly.entity_id
_entity_poly.type
_entity_poly.pdbx_seq_one_letter_code
_entity_poly.pdbx_strand_id
1 'polypeptide(L)'
;MRWRVGVLRSGAENIDWTDEREGGGWQDARDEAVEALCRRAEREGAQEFRLLVGEQEAYCWPGVTEAGELDLSNVRDIMPSRYRRG
;
A
#
# COMPACT_ATOMS: atom_id res chain seq x y z
N MET A 1 11.33 9.29 -7.65
CA MET A 1 10.60 9.52 -6.39
C MET A 1 10.75 8.27 -5.53
N ARG A 2 10.93 8.41 -4.21
CA ARG A 2 11.04 7.23 -3.32
C ARG A 2 9.67 6.78 -2.85
N TRP A 3 9.47 5.47 -2.78
CA TRP A 3 8.32 4.87 -2.12
C TRP A 3 8.74 3.73 -1.21
N ARG A 4 7.90 3.43 -0.20
CA ARG A 4 8.07 2.28 0.70
C ARG A 4 6.72 1.73 1.17
N VAL A 5 6.66 0.43 1.37
CA VAL A 5 5.54 -0.33 1.91
C VAL A 5 5.94 -0.92 3.25
N GLY A 6 5.08 -0.73 4.25
CA GLY A 6 5.27 -1.27 5.58
C GLY A 6 4.07 -2.09 6.05
N VAL A 7 4.30 -3.02 6.96
CA VAL A 7 3.26 -3.81 7.62
C VAL A 7 3.40 -3.70 9.13
N LEU A 8 2.29 -3.45 9.83
CA LEU A 8 2.19 -3.65 11.27
C LEU A 8 1.54 -5.01 11.49
N ARG A 9 2.35 -6.00 11.83
CA ARG A 9 1.83 -7.34 12.16
C ARG A 9 1.17 -7.31 13.53
N SER A 10 0.10 -8.07 13.70
CA SER A 10 -0.55 -8.22 15.01
C SER A 10 0.46 -8.56 16.11
N GLY A 11 0.43 -7.79 17.20
CA GLY A 11 1.35 -7.94 18.34
C GLY A 11 2.71 -7.25 18.16
N ALA A 12 3.00 -6.65 17.02
CA ALA A 12 4.19 -5.81 16.84
C ALA A 12 3.90 -4.35 17.23
N GLU A 13 4.91 -3.69 17.81
CA GLU A 13 4.84 -2.26 18.17
C GLU A 13 5.36 -1.34 17.06
N ASN A 14 6.03 -1.89 16.05
CA ASN A 14 6.71 -1.13 15.02
C ASN A 14 6.34 -1.62 13.61
N ILE A 15 6.33 -0.68 12.66
CA ILE A 15 6.19 -0.98 11.24
C ILE A 15 7.45 -1.66 10.73
N ASP A 16 7.26 -2.82 10.10
CA ASP A 16 8.29 -3.49 9.31
C ASP A 16 8.20 -2.99 7.86
N TRP A 17 9.22 -2.25 7.39
CA TRP A 17 9.28 -1.75 6.01
C TRP A 17 9.83 -2.85 5.11
N THR A 18 8.95 -3.43 4.29
CA THR A 18 9.21 -4.71 3.61
C THR A 18 9.53 -4.56 2.13
N ASP A 19 9.11 -3.47 1.49
CA ASP A 19 9.39 -3.17 0.09
C ASP A 19 9.70 -1.68 -0.05
N GLU A 20 10.74 -1.34 -0.81
CA GLU A 20 11.09 0.04 -1.11
C GLU A 20 11.77 0.17 -2.48
N ARG A 21 11.61 1.34 -3.10
CA ARG A 21 12.33 1.69 -4.33
C ARG A 21 12.43 3.21 -4.46
N GLU A 22 13.42 3.64 -5.22
CA GLU A 22 13.55 5.00 -5.70
C GLU A 22 13.63 5.04 -7.22
N GLY A 23 12.81 5.88 -7.85
CA GLY A 23 12.79 6.03 -9.30
C GLY A 23 11.50 6.68 -9.80
N GLY A 24 11.43 7.01 -11.09
CA GLY A 24 10.20 7.49 -11.74
C GLY A 24 9.61 8.81 -11.23
N GLY A 25 8.46 9.17 -11.82
CA GLY A 25 7.61 10.27 -11.37
C GLY A 25 6.66 9.86 -10.25
N TRP A 26 5.84 10.81 -9.78
CA TRP A 26 4.90 10.54 -8.69
C TRP A 26 3.87 9.47 -9.04
N GLN A 27 3.35 9.46 -10.27
CA GLN A 27 2.35 8.47 -10.69
C GLN A 27 2.96 7.07 -10.76
N ASP A 28 4.14 6.92 -11.38
CA ASP A 28 4.86 5.64 -11.45
C ASP A 28 5.16 5.10 -10.04
N ALA A 29 5.68 5.96 -9.16
CA ALA A 29 6.00 5.59 -7.79
C ALA A 29 4.73 5.16 -7.01
N ARG A 30 3.60 5.85 -7.20
CA ARG A 30 2.31 5.49 -6.59
C ARG A 30 1.82 4.14 -7.11
N ASP A 31 1.84 3.91 -8.42
CA ASP A 31 1.32 2.68 -9.01
C ASP A 31 2.19 1.47 -8.62
N GLU A 32 3.51 1.61 -8.66
CA GLU A 32 4.44 0.57 -8.19
C GLU A 32 4.27 0.26 -6.71
N ALA A 33 4.10 1.29 -5.87
CA ALA A 33 3.94 1.12 -4.43
C ALA A 33 2.60 0.45 -4.08
N VAL A 34 1.50 0.83 -4.76
CA VAL A 34 0.19 0.18 -4.61
C VAL A 34 0.23 -1.28 -5.07
N GLU A 35 0.93 -1.59 -6.16
CA GLU A 35 1.12 -2.97 -6.61
C GLU A 35 1.93 -3.79 -5.59
N ALA A 36 3.03 -3.24 -5.08
CA ALA A 36 3.83 -3.87 -4.02
C ALA A 36 3.00 -4.13 -2.77
N LEU A 37 2.17 -3.16 -2.36
CA LEU A 37 1.28 -3.26 -1.22
C LEU A 37 0.21 -4.34 -1.41
N CYS A 38 -0.43 -4.43 -2.59
CA CYS A 38 -1.37 -5.51 -2.91
C CYS A 38 -0.71 -6.89 -2.74
N ARG A 39 0.48 -7.08 -3.33
CA ARG A 39 1.22 -8.36 -3.21
C ARG A 39 1.60 -8.68 -1.78
N ARG A 40 1.91 -7.67 -0.97
CA ARG A 40 2.22 -7.84 0.44
C ARG A 40 0.97 -8.26 1.22
N ALA A 41 -0.17 -7.63 0.97
CA ALA A 41 -1.44 -7.99 1.58
C ALA A 41 -1.88 -9.42 1.24
N GLU A 42 -1.68 -9.88 0.00
CA GLU A 42 -1.94 -11.27 -0.40
C GLU A 42 -1.11 -12.29 0.40
N ARG A 43 0.10 -11.92 0.86
CA ARG A 43 0.99 -12.81 1.62
C ARG A 43 0.75 -12.77 3.13
N GLU A 44 0.48 -11.58 3.67
CA GLU A 44 0.40 -11.33 5.11
C GLU A 44 -1.06 -11.39 5.63
N GLY A 45 -2.04 -11.35 4.72
CA GLY A 45 -3.47 -11.28 5.04
C GLY A 45 -3.91 -9.89 5.50
N ALA A 46 -5.02 -9.83 6.24
CA ALA A 46 -5.62 -8.59 6.74
C ALA A 46 -4.84 -8.01 7.93
N GLN A 47 -3.70 -7.36 7.64
CA GLN A 47 -2.90 -6.57 8.59
C GLN A 47 -3.08 -5.07 8.36
N GLU A 48 -2.56 -4.24 9.26
CA GLU A 48 -2.37 -2.82 8.96
C GLU A 48 -1.19 -2.69 8.01
N PHE A 49 -1.37 -1.94 6.94
CA PHE A 49 -0.28 -1.58 6.06
C PHE A 49 -0.11 -0.07 5.98
N ARG A 50 1.14 0.33 5.76
CA ARG A 50 1.53 1.71 5.48
C ARG A 50 2.16 1.83 4.11
N LEU A 51 1.84 2.93 3.45
CA LEU A 51 2.38 3.32 2.16
C LEU A 51 2.95 4.72 2.28
N LEU A 52 4.18 4.92 1.83
CA LEU A 52 4.77 6.26 1.70
C LEU A 52 5.23 6.44 0.26
N VAL A 53 4.79 7.51 -0.40
CA VAL A 53 5.22 7.88 -1.76
C VAL A 53 5.65 9.35 -1.74
N GLY A 54 6.94 9.59 -1.88
CA GLY A 54 7.52 10.90 -1.60
C GLY A 54 7.26 11.31 -0.15
N GLU A 55 6.55 12.41 0.04
CA GLU A 55 6.15 12.92 1.36
C GLU A 55 4.73 12.51 1.78
N GLN A 56 3.97 11.87 0.87
CA GLN A 56 2.59 11.48 1.15
C GLN A 56 2.55 10.10 1.78
N GLU A 57 1.97 10.03 2.98
CA GLU A 57 1.75 8.80 3.73
C GLU A 57 0.27 8.41 3.67
N ALA A 58 0.01 7.10 3.57
CA ALA A 58 -1.31 6.53 3.67
C ALA A 58 -1.29 5.20 4.43
N TYR A 59 -2.44 4.85 4.97
CA TYR A 59 -2.64 3.72 5.87
C TYR A 59 -3.86 2.95 5.38
N CYS A 60 -3.78 1.63 5.34
CA CYS A 60 -4.93 0.80 4.97
C CYS A 60 -4.99 -0.49 5.76
N TRP A 61 -6.22 -0.97 5.93
CA TRP A 61 -6.52 -2.32 6.37
C TRP A 61 -7.33 -3.00 5.28
N PRO A 62 -6.82 -4.02 4.58
CA PRO A 62 -7.61 -4.73 3.59
C PRO A 62 -8.92 -5.22 4.19
N GLY A 63 -9.98 -5.13 3.40
CA GLY A 63 -11.26 -5.71 3.77
C GLY A 63 -11.22 -7.24 3.70
N VAL A 64 -12.30 -7.86 4.14
CA VAL A 64 -12.55 -9.28 3.92
C VAL A 64 -13.96 -9.41 3.35
N THR A 65 -14.14 -10.16 2.28
CA THR A 65 -15.44 -10.42 1.66
C THR A 65 -16.29 -11.33 2.56
N GLU A 66 -17.59 -11.45 2.26
CA GLU A 66 -18.48 -12.40 2.95
C GLU A 66 -18.01 -13.86 2.82
N ALA A 67 -17.25 -14.17 1.77
CA ALA A 67 -16.65 -15.49 1.54
C ALA A 67 -15.36 -15.72 2.34
N GLY A 68 -14.88 -14.73 3.10
CA GLY A 68 -13.63 -14.80 3.85
C GLY A 68 -12.38 -14.50 3.00
N GLU A 69 -12.55 -13.98 1.79
CA GLU A 69 -11.44 -13.64 0.90
C GLU A 69 -10.95 -12.21 1.13
N LEU A 70 -9.68 -11.95 0.87
CA LEU A 70 -9.10 -10.61 1.04
C LEU A 70 -9.67 -9.63 0.00
N ASP A 71 -10.26 -8.52 0.46
CA ASP A 71 -10.68 -7.42 -0.40
C ASP A 71 -9.62 -6.31 -0.43
N LEU A 72 -9.02 -6.10 -1.60
CA LEU A 72 -7.96 -5.11 -1.85
C LEU A 72 -8.49 -3.83 -2.51
N SER A 73 -9.80 -3.65 -2.63
CA SER A 73 -10.41 -2.46 -3.24
C SER A 73 -9.88 -1.17 -2.60
N ASN A 74 -9.94 -1.07 -1.28
CA ASN A 74 -9.45 0.08 -0.52
C ASN A 74 -7.93 0.28 -0.58
N VAL A 75 -7.16 -0.80 -0.75
CA VAL A 75 -5.70 -0.75 -0.96
C VAL A 75 -5.39 -0.08 -2.30
N ARG A 76 -6.18 -0.39 -3.35
CA ARG A 76 -5.99 0.19 -4.69
C ARG A 76 -6.32 1.68 -4.74
N ASP A 77 -7.24 2.13 -3.89
CA ASP A 77 -7.68 3.53 -3.79
C ASP A 77 -7.00 4.32 -2.67
N ILE A 78 -6.03 3.72 -1.96
CA ILE A 78 -5.40 4.28 -0.75
C ILE A 78 -4.73 5.64 -0.99
N MET A 79 -4.23 5.88 -2.20
CA MET A 79 -3.64 7.14 -2.61
C MET A 79 -4.31 7.62 -3.88
N PRO A 80 -4.55 8.94 -4.01
CA PRO A 80 -5.13 9.49 -5.22
C PRO A 80 -4.30 9.10 -6.44
N SER A 81 -4.92 9.00 -7.61
CA SER A 81 -4.19 9.14 -8.86
C SER A 81 -4.12 10.62 -9.19
N ARG A 82 -3.04 11.08 -9.84
CA ARG A 82 -3.05 12.44 -10.39
C ARG A 82 -4.07 12.42 -11.52
N TYR A 83 -5.23 13.06 -11.31
CA TYR A 83 -6.15 13.35 -12.40
C TYR A 83 -5.36 14.08 -13.51
N ARG A 84 -5.23 13.45 -14.67
CA ARG A 84 -4.97 14.20 -15.90
C ARG A 84 -6.16 15.13 -16.07
N ARG A 85 -5.99 16.43 -15.80
CA ARG A 85 -6.82 17.43 -16.46
C ARG A 85 -6.58 17.26 -17.95
N GLY A 86 -7.55 16.66 -18.64
CA GLY A 86 -7.66 16.75 -20.09
C GLY A 86 -8.01 18.17 -20.50
#